data_AF-A0A3D9RVM2-F1
#
_entry.id   AF-A0A3D9RVM2-F1
#
_cell.length_a   1.000
_cell.length_b   1.000
_cell.length_c   1.000
_cell.angle_alpha   90.00
_cell.angle_beta   90.00
_cell.angle_gamma   90.00
#
_symmetry.space_group_name_H-M   'P 1'
#
loop_
_entity.id
_entity.type
_entity.pdbx_description
1 polymer ?
#
loop_
_entity_poly.entity_id
_entity_poly.type
_entity_poly.pdbx_seq_one_letter_code
_entity_poly.pdbx_strand_id
1 'polypeptide(L)'
;MENNENSLMKYFSMVLRKRANGEVRTIKDFGNDLTKYLNRKELIEIISKKFNGSIPKEFNLVEMENEELLEVVGDEMYIISYVTEKWSLTSQSKKQALPSIKEVSKATKK
;
A
#
# COMPACT_ATOMS: atom_id res chain seq x y z
N MET A 1 0.38 2.28 -9.06
CA MET A 1 1.58 2.28 -8.19
C MET A 1 2.90 1.94 -8.90
N GLU A 2 2.92 1.16 -10.00
CA GLU A 2 4.18 0.64 -10.59
C GLU A 2 5.25 1.70 -10.96
N ASN A 3 4.85 2.94 -11.28
CA ASN A 3 5.82 3.99 -11.65
C ASN A 3 6.50 4.69 -10.46
N ASN A 4 6.09 4.44 -9.22
CA ASN A 4 6.54 5.20 -8.04
C ASN A 4 7.05 4.35 -6.87
N GLU A 5 7.26 3.04 -7.08
CA GLU A 5 7.68 2.09 -6.04
C GLU A 5 8.98 2.54 -5.34
N ASN A 6 10.00 2.94 -6.10
CA ASN A 6 11.26 3.43 -5.54
C ASN A 6 11.08 4.69 -4.66
N SER A 7 10.17 5.59 -5.03
CA SER A 7 9.88 6.81 -4.27
C SER A 7 9.16 6.47 -2.96
N LEU A 8 8.19 5.56 -3.00
CA LEU A 8 7.51 5.03 -1.82
C LEU A 8 8.47 4.27 -0.89
N MET A 9 9.36 3.43 -1.44
CA MET A 9 10.36 2.71 -0.65
C MET A 9 11.33 3.66 0.07
N LYS A 10 11.81 4.70 -0.62
CA LYS A 10 12.63 5.75 0.01
C LYS A 10 11.86 6.45 1.13
N TYR A 11 10.60 6.79 0.88
CA TYR A 11 9.72 7.39 1.87
C TYR A 11 9.53 6.48 3.10
N PHE A 12 9.21 5.21 2.91
CA PHE A 12 9.05 4.24 4.00
C PHE A 12 10.34 4.06 4.79
N SER A 13 11.49 4.02 4.13
CA SER A 13 12.79 3.93 4.80
C SER A 13 13.05 5.13 5.73
N MET A 14 12.67 6.35 5.30
CA MET A 14 12.78 7.55 6.11
C MET A 14 11.83 7.50 7.30
N VAL A 15 10.56 7.12 7.09
CA VAL A 15 9.54 7.01 8.15
C VAL A 15 9.99 6.01 9.22
N LEU A 16 10.40 4.80 8.82
CA LEU A 16 10.85 3.77 9.75
C LEU A 16 12.09 4.19 10.53
N ARG A 17 13.06 4.85 9.88
CA ARG A 17 14.26 5.36 10.55
C ARG A 17 13.93 6.42 11.60
N LYS A 18 13.06 7.37 11.27
CA LYS A 18 12.61 8.41 12.21
C LYS A 18 11.89 7.80 13.41
N ARG A 19 10.98 6.85 13.17
CA ARG A 19 10.24 6.15 14.22
C ARG A 19 11.17 5.36 15.14
N ALA A 20 12.20 4.71 14.59
CA ALA A 20 13.22 4.01 15.37
C ALA A 20 14.04 4.95 16.28
N ASN A 21 14.17 6.23 15.89
CA ASN A 21 14.81 7.26 16.70
C ASN A 21 13.85 7.95 17.69
N GLY A 22 12.59 7.50 17.80
CA GLY A 22 11.58 8.11 18.66
C GLY A 22 10.88 9.33 18.06
N GLU A 23 11.17 9.68 16.80
CA GLU A 23 10.46 10.74 16.08
C GLU A 23 9.16 10.17 15.49
N VAL A 24 8.11 10.10 16.31
CA VAL A 24 6.75 9.81 15.82
C VAL A 24 6.21 11.08 15.18
N ARG A 25 5.94 11.02 13.88
CA ARG A 25 5.33 12.10 13.12
C ARG A 25 3.92 11.69 12.75
N THR A 26 3.09 12.68 12.46
CA THR A 26 1.76 12.49 11.92
C THR A 26 1.80 12.73 10.41
N ILE A 27 0.77 12.28 9.69
CA ILE A 27 0.64 12.57 8.25
C ILE A 27 0.65 14.09 7.96
N LYS A 28 0.22 14.94 8.90
CA LYS A 28 0.25 16.41 8.76
C LYS A 28 1.67 16.99 8.72
N ASP A 29 2.66 16.30 9.26
CA ASP A 29 4.05 16.75 9.31
C ASP A 29 4.79 16.57 7.97
N PHE A 30 4.10 16.04 6.94
CA PHE A 30 4.70 15.73 5.66
C PHE A 30 4.10 16.58 4.54
N GLY A 31 4.91 17.53 4.05
CA GLY A 31 4.67 18.24 2.79
C GLY A 31 4.91 17.41 1.52
N ASN A 32 5.15 16.09 1.66
CA ASN A 32 5.22 15.19 0.52
C ASN A 32 3.81 14.63 0.27
N ASP A 33 3.24 15.11 -0.82
CA ASP A 33 1.90 14.81 -1.26
C ASP A 33 1.73 13.31 -1.59
N LEU A 34 1.41 12.51 -0.58
CA LEU A 34 1.12 11.08 -0.69
C LEU A 34 -0.08 10.81 -1.62
N THR A 35 -0.92 11.81 -1.88
CA THR A 35 -2.00 11.72 -2.89
C THR A 35 -1.45 11.49 -4.30
N LYS A 36 -0.17 11.83 -4.57
CA LYS A 36 0.50 11.52 -5.85
C LYS A 36 0.75 10.03 -6.05
N TYR A 37 0.73 9.27 -4.96
CA TYR A 37 1.02 7.84 -4.97
C TYR A 37 -0.22 6.99 -4.68
N LEU A 38 -1.18 7.53 -3.95
CA LEU A 38 -2.41 6.86 -3.52
C LEU A 38 -3.62 7.54 -4.15
N ASN A 39 -4.45 6.75 -4.83
CA ASN A 39 -5.74 7.23 -5.30
C ASN A 39 -6.80 7.20 -4.18
N ARG A 40 -7.92 7.88 -4.41
CA ARG A 40 -9.04 7.96 -3.45
C ARG A 40 -9.52 6.60 -2.97
N LYS A 41 -9.63 5.60 -3.85
CA LYS A 41 -10.09 4.26 -3.48
C LYS A 41 -9.11 3.59 -2.52
N GLU A 42 -7.81 3.77 -2.73
CA GLU A 42 -6.77 3.25 -1.84
C GLU A 42 -6.83 3.92 -0.48
N LEU A 43 -7.02 5.26 -0.42
CA LEU A 43 -7.19 5.99 0.83
C LEU A 43 -8.41 5.48 1.62
N ILE A 44 -9.56 5.31 0.97
CA ILE A 44 -10.77 4.76 1.61
C ILE A 44 -10.54 3.33 2.09
N GLU A 45 -9.83 2.49 1.34
CA GLU A 45 -9.50 1.11 1.74
C GLU A 45 -8.61 1.10 2.99
N ILE A 46 -7.62 1.99 3.06
CA ILE A 46 -6.74 2.16 4.22
C ILE A 46 -7.55 2.60 5.45
N ILE A 47 -8.42 3.61 5.30
CA ILE A 47 -9.29 4.09 6.39
C ILE A 47 -10.23 2.98 6.87
N SER A 48 -10.81 2.23 5.93
CA SER A 48 -11.69 1.10 6.25
C SER A 48 -10.95 0.03 7.05
N LYS A 49 -9.70 -0.30 6.67
CA LYS A 49 -8.85 -1.22 7.43
C LYS A 49 -8.50 -0.68 8.82
N LYS A 50 -8.16 0.61 8.93
CA LYS A 50 -7.87 1.28 10.22
C LYS A 50 -9.03 1.14 11.21
N PHE A 51 -10.26 1.33 10.75
CA PHE A 51 -11.46 1.27 11.59
C PHE A 51 -12.14 -0.10 11.60
N ASN A 52 -11.50 -1.16 11.08
CA ASN A 52 -12.09 -2.50 10.95
C ASN A 52 -13.50 -2.49 10.32
N GLY A 53 -13.72 -1.61 9.32
CA GLY A 53 -15.00 -1.41 8.64
C GLY A 53 -16.05 -0.58 9.38
N SER A 54 -15.80 -0.19 10.64
CA SER A 54 -16.73 0.61 11.45
C SER A 54 -16.28 2.07 11.54
N ILE A 55 -16.50 2.82 10.46
CA ILE A 55 -16.04 4.20 10.33
C ILE A 55 -16.91 5.13 11.20
N PRO A 56 -16.32 5.98 12.06
CA PRO A 56 -17.07 6.95 12.86
C PRO A 56 -17.95 7.85 12.00
N LYS A 57 -19.16 8.14 12.48
CA LYS A 57 -20.17 8.93 11.74
C LYS A 57 -19.74 10.38 11.45
N GLU A 58 -18.77 10.88 12.21
CA GLU A 58 -18.15 12.19 11.99
C GLU A 58 -17.33 12.28 10.69
N PHE A 59 -16.91 11.14 10.12
CA PHE A 59 -16.15 11.11 8.87
C PHE A 59 -17.05 10.78 7.68
N ASN A 60 -17.43 11.82 6.93
CA ASN A 60 -18.11 11.63 5.65
C ASN A 60 -17.08 11.39 4.53
N LEU A 61 -16.59 10.17 4.39
CA LEU A 61 -15.55 9.83 3.40
C LEU A 61 -15.95 10.13 1.95
N VAL A 62 -17.24 10.32 1.65
CA VAL A 62 -17.72 10.66 0.30
C VAL A 62 -17.45 12.13 -0.02
N GLU A 63 -17.64 13.01 0.96
CA GLU A 63 -17.49 14.46 0.80
C GLU A 63 -16.07 14.96 1.07
N MET A 64 -15.24 14.15 1.72
CA MET A 64 -13.86 14.54 2.07
C MET A 64 -12.93 14.57 0.86
N GLU A 65 -12.07 15.57 0.78
CA GLU A 65 -10.97 15.66 -0.19
C GLU A 65 -9.84 14.67 0.15
N ASN A 66 -8.95 14.40 -0.81
CA ASN A 66 -7.91 13.37 -0.61
C ASN A 66 -6.93 13.72 0.52
N GLU A 67 -6.65 15.00 0.72
CA GLU A 67 -5.85 15.52 1.82
C GLU A 67 -6.54 15.23 3.16
N GLU A 68 -7.84 15.47 3.26
CA GLU A 68 -8.63 15.19 4.46
C GLU A 68 -8.69 13.68 4.73
N LEU A 69 -8.83 12.85 3.70
CA LEU A 69 -8.76 11.39 3.83
C LEU A 69 -7.38 10.95 4.37
N LEU A 70 -6.29 11.57 3.90
CA LEU A 70 -4.94 11.34 4.45
C LEU A 70 -4.85 11.72 5.93
N GLU A 71 -5.45 12.84 6.32
CA GLU A 71 -5.51 13.22 7.73
C GLU A 71 -6.26 12.18 8.58
N VAL A 72 -7.35 11.62 8.06
CA VAL A 72 -8.10 10.54 8.73
C VAL A 72 -7.26 9.28 8.90
N VAL A 73 -6.35 8.97 7.97
CA VAL A 73 -5.41 7.84 8.15
C VAL A 73 -4.53 8.08 9.39
N GLY A 74 -4.02 9.30 9.56
CA GLY A 74 -3.27 9.78 10.72
C GLY A 74 -1.84 9.24 10.87
N ASP A 75 -1.64 7.92 10.81
CA ASP A 75 -0.36 7.22 11.01
C ASP A 75 0.10 6.54 9.70
N GLU A 76 1.34 6.81 9.29
CA GLU A 76 1.97 6.27 8.09
C GLU A 76 2.09 4.75 8.09
N MET A 77 2.08 4.11 9.27
CA MET A 77 2.14 2.65 9.37
C MET A 77 0.95 1.99 8.70
N TYR A 78 -0.22 2.62 8.66
CA TYR A 78 -1.37 2.11 7.92
C TYR A 78 -1.12 2.12 6.40
N ILE A 79 -0.44 3.16 5.89
CA ILE A 79 -0.05 3.28 4.48
C ILE A 79 1.03 2.25 4.14
N ILE A 80 2.07 2.14 4.97
CA ILE A 80 3.15 1.17 4.80
C ILE A 80 2.56 -0.25 4.77
N SER A 81 1.70 -0.59 5.74
CA SER A 81 1.03 -1.89 5.79
C SER A 81 0.24 -2.17 4.52
N TYR A 82 -0.54 -1.20 4.06
CA TYR A 82 -1.35 -1.36 2.85
C TYR A 82 -0.51 -1.60 1.59
N VAL A 83 0.49 -0.75 1.37
CA VAL A 83 1.31 -0.80 0.16
C VAL A 83 2.16 -2.06 0.13
N THR A 84 2.76 -2.44 1.27
CA THR A 84 3.56 -3.67 1.36
C THR A 84 2.73 -4.94 1.18
N GLU A 85 1.48 -4.95 1.68
CA GLU A 85 0.52 -6.03 1.41
C GLU A 85 0.22 -6.14 -0.09
N LYS A 86 -0.08 -5.03 -0.77
CA LYS A 86 -0.33 -5.03 -2.22
C LYS A 86 0.89 -5.52 -3.02
N TRP A 87 2.11 -5.07 -2.68
CA TRP A 87 3.34 -5.53 -3.33
C TRP A 87 3.63 -7.01 -3.08
N SER A 88 3.31 -7.52 -1.90
CA SER A 88 3.43 -8.95 -1.58
C SER A 88 2.49 -9.77 -2.46
N LEU A 89 1.23 -9.33 -2.63
CA LEU A 89 0.24 -10.01 -3.46
C LEU A 89 0.61 -10.00 -4.95
N THR A 90 1.11 -8.88 -5.49
CA THR A 90 1.57 -8.80 -6.89
C THR A 90 2.81 -9.67 -7.15
N SER A 91 3.66 -9.85 -6.14
CA SER A 91 4.83 -10.74 -6.22
C SER A 91 4.44 -12.22 -6.23
N GLN A 92 3.31 -12.58 -5.59
CA GLN A 92 2.82 -13.96 -5.56
C GLN A 92 2.10 -14.37 -6.86
N SER A 93 1.32 -13.47 -7.46
CA SER A 93 0.62 -13.75 -8.73
C SER A 93 1.58 -13.96 -9.91
N LYS A 94 2.78 -13.37 -9.88
CA LYS A 94 3.85 -13.65 -10.87
C LYS A 94 4.44 -15.07 -10.76
N LYS A 95 4.30 -15.78 -9.63
CA LYS A 95 4.85 -17.13 -9.44
C LYS A 95 3.96 -18.27 -9.96
N GLN A 96 2.72 -17.99 -10.36
CA GLN A 96 1.78 -19.03 -10.84
C GLN A 96 1.84 -19.32 -12.34
N ALA A 97 2.75 -18.70 -13.09
CA ALA A 97 3.02 -19.06 -14.49
C ALA A 97 4.24 -20.01 -14.60
N LEU A 98 4.14 -21.23 -14.06
CA LEU A 98 5.05 -22.32 -14.42
C LEU A 98 4.39 -23.14 -15.54
N PRO A 99 5.07 -23.37 -16.68
CA PRO A 99 4.53 -24.24 -17.72
C PRO A 99 4.40 -25.66 -17.15
N SER A 100 3.19 -26.22 -17.29
CA SER A 100 2.88 -27.60 -16.94
C SER A 100 3.90 -28.57 -17.56
N ILE A 101 4.63 -29.29 -16.70
CA ILE A 101 5.46 -30.44 -17.07
C ILE A 101 4.52 -31.56 -17.59
N LYS A 102 4.08 -31.50 -18.85
CA LYS A 102 3.36 -32.61 -19.51
C LYS A 102 3.74 -32.88 -20.97
N GLU A 103 4.76 -32.22 -21.54
CA GLU A 103 5.19 -32.51 -22.92
C GLU A 103 6.67 -32.89 -23.09
N VAL A 104 7.27 -33.61 -22.12
CA VAL A 104 8.63 -34.20 -22.28
C VAL A 104 8.58 -35.74 -22.33
N SER A 105 7.43 -36.35 -22.57
CA SER A 105 7.28 -37.82 -22.60
C SER A 105 6.84 -38.41 -23.94
N LYS A 106 7.03 -37.71 -25.07
CA LYS A 106 6.83 -38.30 -26.42
C LYS A 106 8.01 -38.23 -27.38
N ALA A 107 9.14 -37.63 -27.00
CA ALA A 107 10.32 -37.58 -27.87
C ALA A 107 11.44 -38.55 -27.40
N THR A 108 11.09 -39.80 -27.11
CA THR A 108 12.10 -40.88 -27.02
C THR A 108 11.48 -42.21 -27.37
N LYS A 109 11.12 -42.38 -28.64
CA LYS A 109 10.96 -43.70 -29.27
C LYS A 109 10.91 -43.54 -30.80
N LYS A 110 12.08 -43.48 -31.43
CA LYS A 110 12.41 -44.31 -32.59
C LYS A 110 13.90 -44.21 -32.90
#